data_AF-A0A832UBR5-F1
#
_entry.id   AF-A0A832UBR5-F1
#
_cell.length_a   1.000
_cell.length_b   1.000
_cell.length_c   1.000
_cell.angle_alpha   90.00
_cell.angle_beta   90.00
_cell.angle_gamma   90.00
#
_symmetry.space_group_name_H-M   'P 1'
#
loop_
_entity.id
_entity.type
_entity.pdbx_description
1 polymer ?
#
loop_
_entity_poly.entity_id
_entity_poly.type
_entity_poly.pdbx_seq_one_letter_code
_entity_poly.pdbx_strand_id
1 'polypeptide(L)' 'ALAKEGANIIIASRNESEIKETMDKLKEMGSKSLAIQADVRSEEDVRRLISMTIDKCGKLDILINNAG' A
#
# COMPACT_ATOMS: atom_id res chain seq x y z
N ALA A 1 -11.93 -1.50 -5.72
CA ALA A 1 -13.05 -2.05 -4.93
C ALA A 1 -12.86 -1.75 -3.45
N LEU A 2 -11.82 -2.29 -2.78
CA LEU A 2 -11.60 -2.12 -1.33
C LEU A 2 -11.66 -0.67 -0.81
N ALA A 3 -11.07 0.28 -1.55
CA ALA A 3 -11.13 1.69 -1.20
C ALA A 3 -12.58 2.25 -1.13
N LYS A 4 -13.48 1.80 -2.02
CA LYS A 4 -14.90 2.19 -2.01
C LYS A 4 -15.66 1.62 -0.83
N GLU A 5 -15.21 0.47 -0.33
CA GLU A 5 -15.75 -0.20 0.86
C GLU A 5 -15.16 0.37 2.17
N GLY A 6 -14.39 1.46 2.10
CA GLY A 6 -13.87 2.16 3.28
C GLY A 6 -12.57 1.60 3.86
N ALA A 7 -11.88 0.71 3.15
CA ALA A 7 -10.59 0.20 3.58
C ALA A 7 -9.50 1.29 3.55
N ASN A 8 -8.62 1.30 4.55
CA ASN A 8 -7.36 2.03 4.47
C ASN A 8 -6.42 1.27 3.53
N ILE A 9 -5.90 1.94 2.50
CA ILE A 9 -5.10 1.27 1.46
C ILE A 9 -3.62 1.61 1.62
N ILE A 10 -2.79 0.59 1.79
CA ILE A 10 -1.34 0.70 1.64
C ILE A 10 -0.95 0.17 0.26
N ILE A 11 -0.19 0.95 -0.51
CA ILE A 11 0.37 0.50 -1.79
C ILE A 11 1.86 0.31 -1.62
N ALA A 12 2.36 -0.84 -2.08
CA ALA A 12 3.79 -1.12 -2.17
C ALA A 12 4.19 -1.46 -3.60
N SER A 13 5.15 -0.71 -4.14
CA SER A 13 5.83 -1.01 -5.39
C SER A 13 7.24 -0.43 -5.34
N ARG A 14 8.14 -0.95 -6.17
CA ARG A 14 9.46 -0.34 -6.42
C ARG A 14 9.38 0.80 -7.44
N ASN A 15 8.33 0.83 -8.26
CA ASN A 15 8.14 1.77 -9.35
C ASN A 15 7.32 2.99 -8.90
N GLU A 16 7.94 4.16 -8.90
CA GLU A 16 7.30 5.40 -8.47
C GLU A 16 6.14 5.85 -9.37
N SER A 17 6.17 5.54 -10.67
CA SER A 17 5.10 5.95 -11.58
C SER A 17 3.80 5.19 -11.31
N GLU A 18 3.88 3.88 -11.07
CA GLU A 18 2.74 3.03 -10.67
C GLU A 18 2.14 3.47 -9.33
N ILE A 19 3.02 3.81 -8.37
CA ILE A 19 2.60 4.38 -7.08
C ILE A 19 1.80 5.65 -7.31
N LYS A 20 2.36 6.59 -8.10
CA LYS A 20 1.73 7.89 -8.32
C LYS A 20 0.36 7.75 -8.98
N GLU A 21 0.26 6.98 -10.06
CA GLU A 21 -1.00 6.76 -10.77
C GLU A 21 -2.08 6.19 -9.83
N THR A 22 -1.72 5.21 -9.00
CA THR A 22 -2.67 4.57 -8.11
C THR A 22 -3.07 5.47 -6.95
N MET A 23 -2.12 6.23 -6.40
CA MET A 23 -2.39 7.21 -5.34
C MET A 23 -3.30 8.34 -5.81
N ASP A 24 -3.14 8.82 -7.05
CA ASP A 24 -4.02 9.84 -7.63
C ASP A 24 -5.48 9.33 -7.70
N LYS A 25 -5.67 8.09 -8.20
CA LYS A 25 -7.00 7.44 -8.22
C LYS A 25 -7.60 7.27 -6.82
N LEU A 26 -6.80 6.85 -5.83
CA LEU A 26 -7.28 6.69 -4.45
C LEU A 26 -7.65 8.02 -3.79
N LYS A 27 -6.92 9.09 -4.13
CA LYS A 27 -7.19 10.44 -3.64
C LYS A 27 -8.51 10.98 -4.19
N GLU A 28 -8.79 10.78 -5.48
CA GLU A 28 -10.08 11.13 -6.10
C GLU A 28 -11.26 10.42 -5.42
N MET A 29 -11.02 9.20 -4.93
CA MET A 29 -12.03 8.41 -4.21
C MET A 29 -12.20 8.81 -2.74
N GLY A 30 -11.41 9.77 -2.23
CA GLY A 30 -11.41 10.17 -0.82
C GLY A 30 -10.90 9.08 0.12
N SER A 31 -10.18 8.08 -0.41
CA SER A 31 -9.67 6.95 0.37
C SER A 31 -8.49 7.40 1.23
N LYS A 32 -8.47 6.95 2.49
CA LYS A 32 -7.24 7.00 3.29
C LYS A 32 -6.24 6.03 2.69
N SER A 33 -5.11 6.56 2.23
CA SER A 33 -4.10 5.76 1.54
C SER A 33 -2.70 6.25 1.82
N LEU A 34 -1.74 5.33 1.78
CA LEU A 34 -0.31 5.61 1.92
C LEU A 34 0.47 4.72 0.93
N ALA A 35 1.45 5.31 0.27
CA ALA A 35 2.40 4.57 -0.54
C ALA A 35 3.70 4.33 0.22
N ILE A 36 4.25 3.13 0.10
CA ILE A 36 5.53 2.74 0.67
C ILE A 36 6.34 2.10 -0.45
N GLN A 37 7.45 2.74 -0.84
CA GLN A 37 8.35 2.13 -1.79
C GLN A 37 9.04 0.91 -1.15
N ALA A 38 8.95 -0.24 -1.81
CA ALA A 38 9.49 -1.51 -1.32
C ALA A 38 9.74 -2.49 -2.47
N ASP A 39 10.84 -3.22 -2.41
CA ASP A 39 11.05 -4.42 -3.22
C ASP A 39 10.58 -5.65 -2.44
N VAL A 40 9.54 -6.33 -2.94
CA VAL A 40 9.00 -7.55 -2.32
C VAL A 40 9.97 -8.74 -2.34
N ARG A 41 11.07 -8.66 -3.11
CA ARG A 41 12.16 -9.64 -3.10
C ARG A 41 13.13 -9.45 -1.93
N SER A 42 13.11 -8.27 -1.30
CA SER A 42 13.93 -7.96 -0.13
C SER A 42 13.14 -8.22 1.14
N GLU A 43 13.61 -9.16 1.96
CA GLU A 43 12.98 -9.47 3.25
C GLU A 43 12.95 -8.25 4.18
N GLU A 44 14.01 -7.43 4.14
CA GLU A 44 14.10 -6.21 4.93
C GLU A 44 13.00 -5.20 4.54
N ASP A 45 12.79 -5.00 3.24
CA ASP A 45 11.74 -4.10 2.74
C ASP A 45 10.35 -4.61 3.09
N VAL A 46 10.11 -5.92 2.99
CA VAL A 46 8.84 -6.54 3.38
C VAL A 46 8.59 -6.35 4.87
N ARG A 47 9.60 -6.58 5.73
CA ARG A 47 9.48 -6.36 7.18
C ARG A 47 9.16 -4.89 7.49
N ARG A 48 9.84 -3.95 6.84
CA ARG A 48 9.59 -2.51 6.99
C ARG A 48 8.19 -2.13 6.53
N LEU A 49 7.74 -2.63 5.37
CA LEU A 49 6.41 -2.41 4.83
C LEU A 49 5.31 -2.85 5.82
N ILE A 50 5.45 -4.05 6.38
CA ILE A 50 4.48 -4.59 7.34
C ILE A 50 4.50 -3.75 8.63
N SER A 51 5.68 -3.43 9.18
CA SER A 51 5.79 -2.60 10.38
C SER A 51 5.11 -1.26 10.20
N MET A 52 5.42 -0.54 9.12
CA MET A 52 4.80 0.76 8.82
C MET A 52 3.29 0.65 8.62
N THR A 53 2.81 -0.44 8.01
CA THR A 53 1.38 -0.68 7.84
C THR A 53 0.69 -0.83 9.19
N ILE A 54 1.25 -1.63 10.09
CA ILE A 54 0.72 -1.82 11.45
C ILE A 54 0.80 -0.51 12.23
N ASP A 55 1.90 0.23 12.16
CA ASP A 55 2.05 1.51 12.88
C ASP A 55 1.04 2.57 12.43
N LYS A 56 0.66 2.57 11.15
CA LYS A 56 -0.28 3.54 10.57
C LYS A 56 -1.74 3.11 10.65
N CYS A 57 -2.02 1.82 10.50
CA CYS A 57 -3.38 1.29 10.42
C CYS A 57 -3.81 0.48 11.64
N GLY A 58 -2.89 0.21 12.58
CA GLY A 58 -3.08 -0.61 13.78
C GLY A 58 -3.00 -2.12 13.51
N LYS A 59 -3.27 -2.56 12.27
CA LYS A 59 -3.29 -3.97 11.86
C LYS A 59 -3.17 -4.10 10.32
N LEU A 60 -2.91 -5.33 9.88
CA LEU A 60 -2.99 -5.76 8.47
C LEU A 60 -4.08 -6.83 8.35
N ASP A 61 -5.20 -6.49 7.71
CA ASP A 61 -6.33 -7.42 7.52
C ASP A 61 -6.22 -8.23 6.22
N ILE A 62 -5.76 -7.58 5.13
CA ILE A 62 -5.74 -8.14 3.78
C ILE A 62 -4.39 -7.81 3.15
N LEU A 63 -3.69 -8.84 2.67
CA LEU A 63 -2.47 -8.73 1.87
C LEU A 63 -2.75 -9.22 0.46
N ILE A 64 -2.46 -8.39 -0.54
CA ILE A 64 -2.59 -8.75 -1.97
C ILE A 64 -1.19 -8.74 -2.59
N ASN A 65 -0.67 -9.92 -2.94
CA ASN A 65 0.61 -10.06 -3.62
C ASN A 65 0.44 -9.83 -5.13
N ASN A 66 0.42 -8.56 -5.54
CA ASN A 66 0.26 -8.15 -6.95
C ASN A 66 1.58 -7.74 -7.63
N ALA A 67 2.72 -7.84 -6.93
CA ALA A 67 4.02 -7.59 -7.54
C ALA A 67 4.37 -8.72 -8.51
N GLY A 68 4.73 -8.37 -9.76
CA GLY A 68 5.01 -9.29 -10.85
C GLY A 68 5.73 -8.59 -12.00
#